data_AF-A0A5S3YMH1-F1
#
_entry.id   AF-A0A5S3YMH1-F1
#
_cell.length_a   1.000
_cell.length_b   1.000
_cell.length_c   1.000
_cell.angle_alpha   90.00
_cell.angle_beta   90.00
_cell.angle_gamma   90.00
#
_symmetry.space_group_name_H-M   'P 1'
#
loop_
_entity.id
_entity.type
_entity.pdbx_description
1 polymer ?
#
loop_
_entity_poly.entity_id
_entity_poly.type
_entity_poly.pdbx_seq_one_letter_code
_entity_poly.pdbx_strand_id
1 'polypeptide(L)'
;FNGLMNKKTSLEIKQIDKLGVAMMFVAIWICAVLNPSILDMMGAISGPIIAMILFIMPTIAIFKVPALHKYKGKIGTYFVLIVGLLSVSALLFNMFG
;
A
#
# COMPACT_ATOMS: atom_id res chain seq x y z
N PHE A 1 16.80 35.90 -4.45
CA PHE A 1 16.33 35.39 -3.14
C PHE A 1 17.24 34.31 -2.51
N ASN A 2 18.26 33.76 -3.21
CA ASN A 2 19.17 32.74 -2.64
C ASN A 2 20.37 33.26 -1.82
N GLY A 3 20.57 34.58 -1.72
CA GLY A 3 21.78 35.16 -1.09
C GLY A 3 21.65 35.48 0.40
N LEU A 4 20.44 35.60 0.94
CA LEU A 4 20.22 36.13 2.31
C LEU A 4 20.07 35.03 3.38
N MET A 5 19.79 33.79 2.98
CA MET A 5 19.62 32.66 3.91
C MET A 5 20.94 31.96 4.28
N ASN A 6 22.00 32.16 3.49
CA ASN A 6 23.30 31.53 3.75
C ASN A 6 24.05 32.17 4.94
N LYS A 7 23.72 33.41 5.32
CA LYS A 7 24.54 34.21 6.24
C LYS A 7 24.21 34.07 7.74
N LYS A 8 23.21 33.28 8.14
CA LYS A 8 22.80 33.20 9.56
C LYS A 8 22.83 31.82 10.21
N THR A 9 23.06 30.75 9.48
CA THR A 9 23.05 29.41 10.08
C THR A 9 24.19 28.58 9.51
N SER A 10 25.23 28.40 10.33
CA SER A 10 26.33 27.45 10.14
C SER A 10 25.83 26.01 10.31
N LEU A 11 24.80 25.57 9.57
CA LEU A 11 24.33 24.19 9.59
C LEU A 11 24.45 23.59 8.18
N GLU A 12 25.01 22.38 8.17
CA GLU A 12 25.25 21.56 6.99
C GLU A 12 23.97 21.44 6.15
N ILE A 13 24.05 21.70 4.84
CA ILE A 13 22.88 21.68 3.94
C ILE A 13 22.08 20.37 4.05
N LYS A 14 22.73 19.26 4.41
CA LYS A 14 22.07 17.96 4.67
C LYS A 14 21.12 17.98 5.88
N GLN A 15 21.42 18.75 6.91
CA GLN A 15 20.56 18.87 8.09
C GLN A 15 19.33 19.73 7.80
N ILE A 16 19.50 20.79 6.99
CA ILE A 16 18.39 21.63 6.53
C ILE A 16 17.46 20.84 5.59
N ASP A 17 18.04 20.05 4.69
CA ASP A 17 17.27 19.19 3.78
C ASP A 17 16.48 18.12 4.55
N LYS A 18 17.13 17.42 5.50
CA LYS A 18 16.45 16.44 6.37
C LYS A 18 15.35 17.07 7.22
N LEU A 19 15.57 18.28 7.73
CA LEU A 19 14.56 19.04 8.48
C LEU A 19 13.40 19.48 7.57
N GLY A 20 13.70 19.88 6.34
CA GLY A 20 12.71 20.23 5.32
C GLY A 20 11.82 19.04 4.95
N VAL A 21 12.42 17.87 4.70
CA VAL A 21 11.69 16.62 4.44
C VAL A 21 10.82 16.23 5.64
N ALA A 22 11.34 16.32 6.87
CA ALA A 22 10.56 16.03 8.07
C ALA A 22 9.37 16.99 8.24
N MET A 23 9.59 18.29 8.01
CA MET A 23 8.51 19.30 8.06
C MET A 23 7.46 19.06 6.98
N MET A 24 7.85 18.76 5.75
CA MET A 24 6.92 18.44 4.67
C MET A 24 6.12 17.17 4.98
N PHE A 25 6.77 16.14 5.53
CA PHE A 25 6.10 14.90 5.92
C PHE A 25 5.02 15.16 6.98
N VAL A 26 5.34 15.93 8.03
CA VAL A 26 4.37 16.30 9.08
C VAL A 26 3.23 17.16 8.51
N ALA A 27 3.53 18.12 7.64
CA ALA A 27 2.51 18.96 7.02
C ALA A 27 1.55 18.13 6.15
N ILE A 28 2.07 17.24 5.29
CA ILE A 28 1.26 16.35 4.45
C ILE A 28 0.41 15.42 5.31
N TRP A 29 0.98 14.86 6.38
CA TRP A 29 0.25 13.99 7.31
C TRP A 29 -0.93 14.70 7.96
N ILE A 30 -0.72 15.92 8.49
CA ILE A 30 -1.80 16.73 9.07
C ILE A 30 -2.85 17.07 8.01
N CYS A 31 -2.44 17.49 6.81
CA CYS A 31 -3.36 17.78 5.71
C CYS A 31 -4.19 16.55 5.30
N ALA A 32 -3.60 15.35 5.30
CA ALA A 32 -4.28 14.11 4.97
C ALA A 32 -5.30 13.69 6.04
N VAL A 33 -5.01 13.94 7.33
CA VAL A 33 -5.96 13.65 8.43
C VAL A 33 -7.14 14.63 8.42
N LEU A 34 -6.89 15.91 8.12
CA LEU A 34 -7.94 16.94 8.10
C LEU A 34 -8.83 16.85 6.85
N ASN A 35 -8.32 16.34 5.73
CA ASN A 35 -9.07 16.19 4.49
C ASN A 35 -9.43 14.72 4.27
N PRO A 36 -10.63 14.28 4.72
CA PRO A 36 -11.04 12.88 4.60
C PRO A 36 -11.04 12.39 3.15
N SER A 37 -11.23 13.27 2.16
CA SER A 37 -11.14 12.93 0.74
C SER A 37 -9.77 12.38 0.30
N ILE A 38 -8.66 12.84 0.88
CA ILE A 38 -7.33 12.32 0.55
C ILE A 38 -7.14 10.93 1.15
N LEU A 39 -7.60 10.75 2.40
CA LEU A 39 -7.56 9.46 3.07
C LEU A 39 -8.44 8.43 2.35
N ASP A 40 -9.61 8.85 1.89
CA ASP A 40 -10.55 8.00 1.14
C ASP A 40 -10.02 7.66 -0.25
N MET A 41 -9.34 8.59 -0.92
CA MET A 41 -8.65 8.33 -2.18
C MET A 41 -7.49 7.33 -2.01
N MET A 42 -6.73 7.43 -0.92
CA MET A 42 -5.71 6.43 -0.57
C MET A 42 -6.34 5.06 -0.27
N GLY A 43 -7.46 5.02 0.45
CA GLY A 43 -8.23 3.81 0.71
C GLY A 43 -8.77 3.16 -0.56
N ALA A 44 -9.37 3.95 -1.44
CA ALA A 44 -9.94 3.51 -2.71
C ALA A 44 -8.90 2.95 -3.69
N ILE A 45 -7.64 3.42 -3.62
CA ILE A 45 -6.54 2.88 -4.45
C ILE A 45 -5.84 1.69 -3.78
N SER A 46 -5.65 1.74 -2.45
CA SER A 46 -4.96 0.67 -1.73
C SER A 46 -5.82 -0.59 -1.57
N GLY A 47 -7.14 -0.46 -1.39
CA GLY A 47 -8.07 -1.59 -1.29
C GLY A 47 -7.98 -2.56 -2.47
N PRO A 48 -8.10 -2.09 -3.73
CA PRO A 48 -7.98 -2.92 -4.92
C PRO A 48 -6.59 -3.54 -5.09
N ILE A 49 -5.52 -2.80 -4.78
CA ILE A 49 -4.14 -3.28 -4.89
C ILE A 49 -3.87 -4.38 -3.85
N ILE A 50 -4.25 -4.16 -2.59
CA ILE A 50 -4.07 -5.14 -1.50
C ILE A 50 -4.94 -6.37 -1.79
N ALA A 51 -6.17 -6.20 -2.30
CA ALA A 51 -7.03 -7.30 -2.75
C ALA A 51 -6.35 -8.14 -3.83
N MET A 52 -5.83 -7.50 -4.88
CA MET A 52 -5.09 -8.20 -5.93
C MET A 52 -3.90 -8.97 -5.36
N ILE A 53 -3.12 -8.38 -4.47
CA ILE A 53 -1.98 -9.07 -3.84
C ILE A 53 -2.47 -10.27 -3.02
N LEU A 54 -3.44 -10.11 -2.12
CA LEU A 54 -3.90 -11.17 -1.23
C LEU A 54 -4.55 -12.35 -1.97
N PHE A 55 -5.13 -12.14 -3.15
CA PHE A 55 -5.84 -13.20 -3.88
C PHE A 55 -5.10 -13.76 -5.09
N ILE A 56 -4.35 -12.92 -5.82
CA ILE A 56 -3.54 -13.37 -6.94
C ILE A 56 -2.28 -14.08 -6.43
N MET A 57 -1.66 -13.61 -5.34
CA MET A 57 -0.46 -14.24 -4.79
C MET A 57 -0.66 -15.72 -4.39
N PRO A 58 -1.70 -16.11 -3.63
CA PRO A 58 -1.88 -17.52 -3.26
C PRO A 58 -2.25 -18.40 -4.44
N THR A 59 -3.07 -17.91 -5.38
CA THR A 59 -3.44 -18.67 -6.58
C THR A 59 -2.21 -18.95 -7.44
N ILE A 60 -1.38 -17.93 -7.71
CA ILE A 60 -0.12 -18.12 -8.45
C ILE A 60 0.87 -19.00 -7.68
N ALA A 61 0.99 -18.85 -6.36
CA ALA A 61 1.93 -19.64 -5.55
C ALA A 61 1.68 -21.16 -5.66
N ILE A 62 0.41 -21.58 -5.74
CA ILE A 62 0.04 -22.99 -5.92
C ILE A 62 0.48 -23.52 -7.29
N PHE A 63 0.48 -22.68 -8.34
CA PHE A 63 0.90 -23.09 -9.69
C PHE A 63 2.40 -22.94 -9.94
N LYS A 64 3.07 -22.00 -9.29
CA LYS A 64 4.47 -21.63 -9.58
C LYS A 64 5.49 -22.30 -8.65
N VAL A 65 5.09 -22.72 -7.45
CA VAL A 65 5.99 -23.37 -6.49
C VAL A 65 5.86 -24.90 -6.59
N PRO A 66 6.88 -25.63 -7.08
CA PRO A 66 6.82 -27.08 -7.26
C PRO A 66 6.68 -27.85 -5.93
N ALA A 67 7.14 -27.28 -4.81
CA ALA A 67 6.91 -27.83 -3.47
C ALA A 67 5.42 -27.83 -3.07
N LEU A 68 4.59 -26.93 -3.64
CA LEU A 68 3.14 -26.87 -3.42
C LEU A 68 2.34 -27.67 -4.45
N HIS A 69 2.94 -28.14 -5.55
CA HIS A 69 2.26 -29.03 -6.51
C HIS A 69 1.81 -30.35 -5.88
N LYS A 70 2.42 -30.80 -4.78
CA LYS A 70 1.96 -31.97 -4.01
C LYS A 70 0.59 -31.77 -3.36
N TYR A 71 0.10 -30.53 -3.28
CA TYR A 71 -1.24 -30.19 -2.81
C TYR A 71 -2.22 -29.93 -3.95
N LYS A 72 -1.79 -29.95 -5.23
CA LYS A 72 -2.73 -29.96 -6.37
C LYS A 72 -3.71 -31.13 -6.17
N GLY A 73 -4.98 -30.82 -5.91
CA GLY A 73 -6.04 -31.81 -5.73
C GLY A 73 -6.39 -32.21 -4.29
N LYS A 74 -5.75 -31.63 -3.25
CA LYS A 74 -6.21 -31.84 -1.86
C LYS A 74 -7.35 -30.88 -1.51
N ILE A 75 -8.28 -31.32 -0.66
CA ILE A 75 -9.46 -30.53 -0.20
C ILE A 75 -9.05 -29.14 0.31
N GLY A 76 -7.91 -29.03 0.99
CA GLY A 76 -7.38 -27.74 1.46
C GLY A 76 -7.08 -26.74 0.35
N THR A 77 -6.66 -27.19 -0.83
CA THR A 77 -6.41 -26.32 -1.98
C THR A 77 -7.71 -25.82 -2.61
N TYR A 78 -8.76 -26.65 -2.65
CA TYR A 78 -10.10 -26.22 -3.06
C TYR A 78 -10.71 -25.23 -2.06
N PHE A 79 -10.55 -25.47 -0.75
CA PHE A 79 -10.98 -24.54 0.29
C PHE A 79 -10.30 -23.17 0.13
N VAL A 80 -8.98 -23.14 -0.03
CA VAL A 80 -8.22 -21.88 -0.24
C VAL A 80 -8.62 -21.20 -1.55
N LEU A 81 -8.87 -21.95 -2.63
CA LEU A 81 -9.37 -21.39 -3.89
C LEU A 81 -10.76 -20.75 -3.73
N ILE A 82 -11.70 -21.43 -3.07
CA ILE A 82 -13.06 -20.93 -2.86
C ILE A 82 -13.08 -19.71 -1.94
N VAL A 83 -12.35 -19.76 -0.82
CA VAL A 83 -12.23 -18.61 0.09
C VAL A 83 -11.56 -17.44 -0.63
N GLY A 84 -10.49 -17.70 -1.39
CA GLY A 84 -9.86 -16.68 -2.25
C GLY A 84 -10.85 -16.05 -3.23
N LEU A 85 -11.64 -16.85 -3.94
CA LEU A 85 -12.64 -16.36 -4.92
C LEU A 85 -13.77 -15.55 -4.25
N LEU A 86 -14.26 -16.01 -3.10
CA LEU A 86 -15.28 -15.32 -2.30
C LEU A 86 -14.77 -13.96 -1.83
N SER A 87 -13.53 -13.92 -1.34
CA SER A 87 -12.94 -12.70 -0.85
C SER A 87 -12.57 -11.71 -1.98
N VAL A 88 -12.17 -12.19 -3.18
CA VAL A 88 -12.08 -11.33 -4.39
C VAL A 88 -13.44 -10.71 -4.69
N SER A 89 -14.48 -11.55 -4.72
CA SER A 89 -15.85 -11.10 -5.05
C SER A 89 -16.35 -10.05 -4.07
N ALA A 90 -16.14 -10.24 -2.76
CA ALA A 90 -16.55 -9.29 -1.73
C ALA A 90 -15.81 -7.94 -1.83
N LEU A 91 -14.51 -7.94 -2.11
CA LEU A 91 -13.74 -6.70 -2.24
C LEU A 91 -14.06 -5.94 -3.53
N LEU A 92 -14.31 -6.64 -4.64
CA LEU A 92 -14.81 -6.00 -5.86
C LEU A 92 -16.20 -5.38 -5.61
N PHE A 93 -17.08 -6.08 -4.88
CA PHE A 93 -18.40 -5.54 -4.54
C PHE A 93 -18.32 -4.29 -3.65
N ASN A 94 -17.40 -4.25 -2.69
CA ASN A 94 -17.17 -3.09 -1.83
C ASN A 94 -16.48 -1.90 -2.55
N MET A 95 -15.87 -2.15 -3.71
CA MET A 95 -15.14 -1.14 -4.48
C MET A 95 -16.02 -0.50 -5.57
N PHE A 96 -16.90 -1.30 -6.17
CA PHE A 96 -17.82 -0.85 -7.23
C PHE A 96 -19.24 -0.56 -6.74
N GLY A 97 -19.59 -0.99 -5.53
CA GLY A 97 -20.88 -0.77 -4.87
C GLY A 97 -20.81 0.23 -3.73
#